data_AF-A0A368G8W9-F1
#
_entry.id   AF-A0A368G8W9-F1
#
_cell.length_a   1.000
_cell.length_b   1.000
_cell.length_c   1.000
_cell.angle_alpha   90.00
_cell.angle_beta   90.00
_cell.angle_gamma   90.00
#
_symmetry.space_group_name_H-M   'P 1'
#
loop_
_entity.id
_entity.type
_entity.pdbx_description
1 polymer ?
#
loop_
_entity_poly.entity_id
_entity_poly.type
_entity_poly.pdbx_seq_one_letter_code
_entity_poly.pdbx_strand_id
1 'polypeptide(L)'
;MALTMTFSTSLPLLVFCTIPMISALMEPTQGLEEPCDKILRRSRIRMRTVACPTNIKAPLLKEIPKKTNESLRYNCSLEEVANIMLHFGDDGLSVSRRMFPNAKVTEHLVFKKDRGQCAPIETGANKFVEDAMQKWSEELEKMKTQDLSEFGCNFYDDKVGDNNYELCCVFN
;
A
#
# COMPACT_ATOMS: atom_id res chain seq x y z
N MET A 1 -2.41 77.35 -49.97
CA MET A 1 -2.26 77.11 -48.52
C MET A 1 -3.28 76.06 -48.14
N ALA A 2 -2.80 74.83 -47.87
CA ALA A 2 -3.62 73.65 -47.65
C ALA A 2 -3.28 73.04 -46.28
N LEU A 3 -4.32 72.44 -45.69
CA LEU A 3 -4.48 72.00 -44.31
C LEU A 3 -3.75 70.68 -43.97
N THR A 4 -3.43 70.54 -42.66
CA THR A 4 -3.54 69.33 -41.81
C THR A 4 -2.60 68.13 -42.11
N MET A 5 -2.22 67.22 -41.21
CA MET A 5 -2.73 66.73 -39.92
C MET A 5 -1.55 66.32 -39.02
N THR A 6 -1.71 66.47 -37.71
CA THR A 6 -0.92 65.81 -36.67
C THR A 6 -1.33 64.34 -36.57
N PHE A 7 -0.38 63.41 -36.69
CA PHE A 7 -0.61 61.99 -36.35
C PHE A 7 0.06 61.69 -35.02
N SER A 8 -0.76 61.58 -33.97
CA SER A 8 -0.40 61.03 -32.67
C SER A 8 -0.54 59.51 -32.76
N THR A 9 0.56 58.79 -32.59
CA THR A 9 0.57 57.32 -32.56
C THR A 9 0.34 56.86 -31.13
N SER A 10 -0.88 56.45 -30.82
CA SER A 10 -1.24 55.76 -29.58
C SER A 10 -0.80 54.29 -29.64
N LEU A 11 0.06 53.91 -28.70
CA LEU A 11 0.46 52.52 -28.42
C LEU A 11 -0.68 51.81 -27.66
N PRO A 12 -1.16 50.62 -28.06
CA PRO A 12 -2.02 49.83 -27.20
C PRO A 12 -1.16 49.06 -26.16
N LEU A 13 -1.40 49.34 -24.88
CA LEU A 13 -0.94 48.53 -23.76
C LEU A 13 -1.65 47.17 -23.79
N LEU A 14 -0.92 46.13 -24.20
CA LEU A 14 -1.31 44.74 -24.00
C LEU A 14 -1.20 44.42 -22.50
N VAL A 15 -2.35 44.45 -21.81
CA VAL A 15 -2.50 43.89 -20.47
C VAL A 15 -2.44 42.37 -20.60
N PHE A 16 -1.26 41.80 -20.36
CA PHE A 16 -1.14 40.36 -20.13
C PHE A 16 -1.70 40.07 -18.74
N CYS A 17 -2.92 39.55 -18.68
CA CYS A 17 -3.44 38.88 -17.50
C CYS A 17 -2.55 37.66 -17.23
N THR A 18 -1.61 37.80 -16.30
CA THR A 18 -0.92 36.66 -15.70
C THR A 18 -1.95 35.87 -14.90
N ILE A 19 -2.52 34.84 -15.51
CA ILE A 19 -3.23 33.80 -14.79
C ILE A 19 -2.19 33.17 -13.86
N PRO A 20 -2.37 33.16 -12.54
CA PRO A 20 -1.58 32.29 -11.70
C PRO A 20 -1.94 30.86 -12.10
N MET A 21 -1.03 30.20 -12.83
CA MET A 21 -1.02 28.74 -12.86
C MET A 21 -0.78 28.32 -11.41
N ILE A 22 -1.87 28.07 -10.70
CA ILE A 22 -1.85 27.17 -9.56
C ILE A 22 -1.51 25.82 -10.18
N SER A 23 -0.21 25.55 -10.31
CA SER A 23 0.29 24.20 -10.39
C SER A 23 -0.13 23.54 -9.09
N ALA A 24 -1.36 23.03 -9.07
CA ALA A 24 -1.68 21.88 -8.26
C ALA A 24 -0.72 20.79 -8.75
N LEU A 25 0.44 20.72 -8.10
CA LEU A 25 1.25 19.54 -8.05
C LEU A 25 0.33 18.51 -7.39
N MET A 26 -0.51 17.87 -8.19
CA MET A 26 -1.11 16.61 -7.81
C MET A 26 0.09 15.70 -7.60
N GLU A 27 0.44 15.47 -6.34
CA GLU A 27 1.24 14.32 -5.98
C GLU A 27 0.63 13.14 -6.74
N PRO A 28 1.42 12.37 -7.49
CA PRO A 28 0.91 11.15 -8.05
C PRO A 28 0.46 10.30 -6.86
N THR A 29 -0.85 10.11 -6.71
CA THR A 29 -1.40 8.95 -6.01
C THR A 29 -1.01 7.71 -6.82
N GLN A 30 0.29 7.38 -6.83
CA GLN A 30 0.81 6.07 -7.16
C GLN A 30 0.37 5.15 -6.04
N GLY A 31 -0.79 4.51 -6.19
CA GLY A 31 -1.31 3.65 -5.12
C GLY A 31 -2.71 3.09 -5.29
N LEU A 32 -3.45 3.42 -6.35
CA LEU A 32 -4.56 2.56 -6.79
C LEU A 32 -4.09 1.74 -7.99
N GLU A 33 -3.13 0.84 -7.74
CA GLU A 33 -2.88 -0.29 -8.63
C GLU A 33 -4.17 -1.11 -8.81
N GLU A 34 -4.28 -1.76 -9.96
CA GLU A 34 -5.36 -2.69 -10.26
C GLU A 34 -5.56 -3.66 -9.07
N PRO A 35 -6.80 -3.87 -8.58
CA PRO A 35 -7.02 -4.69 -7.38
C PRO A 35 -6.39 -6.07 -7.58
N CYS A 36 -5.56 -6.50 -6.62
CA CYS A 36 -4.82 -7.76 -6.67
C CYS A 36 -5.74 -8.96 -7.00
N ASP A 37 -7.03 -8.86 -6.68
CA ASP A 37 -8.13 -9.74 -7.10
C ASP A 37 -8.12 -10.17 -8.57
N LYS A 38 -7.64 -9.32 -9.49
CA LYS A 38 -7.63 -9.61 -10.92
C LYS A 38 -6.39 -10.41 -11.37
N ILE A 39 -5.26 -10.24 -10.69
CA ILE A 39 -4.00 -10.96 -11.00
C ILE A 39 -4.16 -12.45 -10.65
N LEU A 40 -4.82 -12.73 -9.53
CA LEU A 40 -5.08 -14.07 -8.98
C LEU A 40 -5.83 -15.01 -9.92
N ARG A 41 -6.64 -14.49 -10.84
CA ARG A 41 -7.38 -15.34 -11.79
C ARG A 41 -6.49 -15.97 -12.87
N ARG A 42 -5.29 -15.44 -13.13
CA ARG A 42 -4.41 -15.91 -14.22
C ARG A 42 -3.55 -17.11 -13.83
N SER A 43 -3.24 -17.28 -12.54
CA SER A 43 -2.19 -18.21 -12.08
C SER A 43 -2.60 -19.70 -12.06
N ARG A 44 -3.84 -20.07 -12.39
CA ARG A 44 -4.40 -21.46 -12.37
C ARG A 44 -4.27 -22.23 -11.04
N ILE A 45 -3.55 -21.73 -10.05
CA ILE A 45 -3.50 -22.26 -8.69
C ILE A 45 -4.76 -21.75 -7.98
N ARG A 46 -5.79 -22.60 -7.88
CA ARG A 46 -7.01 -22.32 -7.10
C ARG A 46 -6.72 -22.45 -5.61
N MET A 47 -5.83 -21.61 -5.08
CA MET A 47 -5.90 -21.29 -3.67
C MET A 47 -7.06 -20.30 -3.51
N ARG A 48 -7.80 -20.37 -2.41
CA ARG A 48 -8.70 -19.28 -2.01
C ARG A 48 -7.82 -18.10 -1.57
N THR A 49 -7.01 -17.56 -2.49
CA THR A 49 -6.27 -16.32 -2.31
C THR A 49 -7.33 -15.24 -2.29
N VAL A 50 -7.77 -14.88 -1.09
CA VAL A 50 -8.61 -13.72 -0.89
C VAL A 50 -7.65 -12.54 -0.86
N ALA A 51 -7.88 -11.54 -1.71
CA ALA A 51 -7.10 -10.32 -1.59
C ALA A 51 -7.27 -9.76 -0.18
N CYS A 52 -6.24 -9.03 0.27
CA CYS A 52 -6.29 -8.39 1.58
C CYS A 52 -7.52 -7.46 1.66
N PRO A 53 -8.43 -7.64 2.64
CA PRO A 53 -9.63 -6.84 2.76
C PRO A 53 -9.30 -5.34 2.76
N THR A 54 -10.05 -4.55 1.99
CA THR A 54 -9.75 -3.13 1.79
C THR A 54 -9.66 -2.34 3.10
N ASN A 55 -10.49 -2.67 4.09
CA ASN A 55 -10.47 -2.04 5.42
C ASN A 55 -9.21 -2.36 6.24
N ILE A 56 -8.51 -3.47 5.94
CA ILE A 56 -7.19 -3.79 6.51
C ILE A 56 -6.08 -3.21 5.65
N LYS A 57 -6.18 -3.34 4.32
CA LYS A 57 -5.15 -2.88 3.38
C LYS A 57 -4.95 -1.37 3.39
N ALA A 58 -6.03 -0.59 3.40
CA ALA A 58 -5.96 0.87 3.35
C ALA A 58 -5.14 1.49 4.50
N PRO A 59 -5.35 1.14 5.79
CA PRO A 59 -4.50 1.67 6.86
C PRO A 59 -3.05 1.19 6.77
N LEU A 60 -2.78 -0.04 6.28
CA LEU A 60 -1.41 -0.53 6.09
C LEU A 60 -0.64 0.27 5.04
N LEU A 61 -1.29 0.59 3.93
CA LEU A 61 -0.73 1.44 2.87
C LEU A 61 -0.32 2.83 3.37
N LYS A 62 -0.95 3.31 4.45
CA LYS A 62 -0.64 4.59 5.05
C LYS A 62 0.42 4.49 6.14
N GLU A 63 0.29 3.53 7.05
CA GLU A 63 1.11 3.48 8.26
C GLU A 63 2.49 2.86 8.04
N ILE A 64 2.62 1.87 7.14
CA ILE A 64 3.91 1.21 6.89
C ILE A 64 4.93 2.19 6.28
N PRO A 65 4.66 2.88 5.15
CA PRO A 65 5.60 3.86 4.59
C PRO A 65 5.95 4.98 5.57
N LYS A 66 4.97 5.41 6.38
CA LYS A 66 5.19 6.42 7.42
C LYS A 66 6.13 5.93 8.53
N LYS A 67 6.01 4.67 8.94
CA LYS A 67 6.86 4.07 9.99
C LYS A 67 8.27 3.76 9.49
N THR A 68 8.40 3.26 8.26
CA THR A 68 9.71 2.99 7.67
C THR A 68 10.39 4.26 7.14
N ASN A 69 9.66 5.37 6.96
CA ASN A 69 10.20 6.56 6.28
C ASN A 69 10.73 6.22 4.87
N GLU A 70 10.20 5.18 4.26
CA GLU A 70 10.55 4.69 2.93
C GLU A 70 9.33 4.73 2.02
N SER A 71 9.55 5.06 0.74
CA SER A 71 8.50 5.07 -0.27
C SER A 71 8.27 3.65 -0.83
N LEU A 72 7.83 2.73 0.02
CA LEU A 72 7.61 1.34 -0.37
C LEU A 72 6.41 1.22 -1.34
N ARG A 73 6.60 0.52 -2.46
CA ARG A 73 5.52 0.20 -3.40
C ARG A 73 4.77 -1.05 -2.93
N TYR A 74 3.45 -1.02 -3.01
CA TYR A 74 2.67 -2.23 -2.75
C TYR A 74 2.85 -3.25 -3.89
N ASN A 75 3.08 -4.53 -3.59
CA ASN A 75 3.29 -5.58 -4.58
C ASN A 75 2.31 -6.74 -4.35
N CYS A 76 1.43 -6.99 -5.32
CA CYS A 76 0.43 -8.06 -5.24
C CYS A 76 1.04 -9.47 -5.14
N SER A 77 2.24 -9.71 -5.70
CA SER A 77 2.93 -10.99 -5.54
C SER A 77 3.38 -11.20 -4.09
N LEU A 78 3.79 -10.13 -3.39
CA LEU A 78 4.10 -10.20 -1.96
C LEU A 78 2.84 -10.37 -1.10
N GLU A 79 1.70 -9.80 -1.51
CA GLU A 79 0.39 -10.09 -0.89
C GLU A 79 -0.01 -11.57 -1.03
N GLU A 80 0.29 -12.20 -2.17
CA GLU A 80 0.10 -13.65 -2.37
C GLU A 80 1.02 -14.47 -1.47
N VAL A 81 2.30 -14.10 -1.38
CA VAL A 81 3.26 -14.73 -0.47
C VAL A 81 2.76 -14.62 0.97
N ALA A 82 2.31 -13.44 1.41
CA ALA A 82 1.76 -13.23 2.75
C ALA A 82 0.55 -14.14 3.04
N ASN A 83 -0.35 -14.32 2.06
CA ASN A 83 -1.47 -15.26 2.17
C ASN A 83 -1.00 -16.71 2.35
N ILE A 84 0.03 -17.13 1.62
CA ILE A 84 0.62 -18.46 1.80
C ILE A 84 1.22 -18.62 3.19
N MET A 85 1.91 -17.59 3.68
CA MET A 85 2.49 -17.62 5.02
C MET A 85 1.43 -17.80 6.10
N LEU A 86 0.30 -17.11 5.98
CA LEU A 86 -0.83 -17.29 6.91
C LEU A 86 -1.48 -18.67 6.79
N HIS A 87 -1.65 -19.20 5.57
CA HIS A 87 -2.35 -20.47 5.37
C HIS A 87 -1.56 -21.70 5.83
N PHE A 88 -0.23 -21.64 5.74
CA PHE A 88 0.65 -22.78 6.02
C PHE A 88 1.50 -22.59 7.29
N GLY A 89 1.34 -21.48 8.02
CA GLY A 89 2.05 -21.23 9.27
C GLY A 89 3.57 -21.35 9.12
N ASP A 90 4.19 -22.20 9.94
CA ASP A 90 5.65 -22.40 9.98
C ASP A 90 6.23 -22.88 8.63
N ASP A 91 5.45 -23.64 7.85
CA ASP A 91 5.88 -24.11 6.53
C ASP A 91 5.71 -23.04 5.44
N GLY A 92 5.02 -21.93 5.75
CA GLY A 92 4.60 -20.91 4.81
C GLY A 92 5.72 -20.31 3.97
N LEU A 93 6.89 -20.03 4.56
CA LEU A 93 8.04 -19.51 3.81
C LEU A 93 8.61 -20.55 2.84
N SER A 94 8.61 -21.82 3.22
CA SER A 94 9.11 -22.90 2.36
C SER A 94 8.17 -23.15 1.18
N VAL A 95 6.86 -23.11 1.44
CA VAL A 95 5.81 -23.27 0.43
C VAL A 95 5.81 -22.07 -0.52
N SER A 96 5.93 -20.85 0.01
CA SER A 96 5.94 -19.64 -0.81
C SER A 96 7.15 -19.59 -1.74
N ARG A 97 8.35 -20.00 -1.29
CA ARG A 97 9.53 -20.13 -2.16
C ARG A 97 9.34 -21.13 -3.30
N ARG A 98 8.57 -22.20 -3.09
CA ARG A 98 8.27 -23.18 -4.14
C ARG A 98 7.23 -22.66 -5.14
N MET A 99 6.21 -21.96 -4.67
CA MET A 99 5.12 -21.44 -5.51
C MET A 99 5.51 -20.13 -6.23
N PHE A 100 6.33 -19.30 -5.60
CA PHE A 100 6.78 -17.99 -6.05
C PHE A 100 8.30 -17.90 -6.02
N PRO A 101 9.04 -18.72 -6.81
CA PRO A 101 10.50 -18.80 -6.74
C PRO A 101 11.21 -17.49 -7.12
N ASN A 102 10.51 -16.58 -7.80
CA ASN A 102 11.03 -15.27 -8.20
C ASN A 102 10.63 -14.14 -7.23
N ALA A 103 9.79 -14.41 -6.23
CA ALA A 103 9.48 -13.43 -5.20
C ALA A 103 10.65 -13.35 -4.22
N LYS A 104 11.38 -12.25 -4.24
CA LYS A 104 12.42 -11.98 -3.25
C LYS A 104 11.75 -11.52 -1.96
N VAL A 105 12.00 -12.26 -0.88
CA VAL A 105 11.51 -11.95 0.46
C VAL A 105 12.71 -11.63 1.32
N THR A 106 12.82 -10.37 1.74
CA THR A 106 13.88 -9.88 2.62
C THR A 106 13.46 -10.08 4.08
N GLU A 107 12.22 -9.72 4.41
CA GLU A 107 11.67 -9.81 5.78
C GLU A 107 10.17 -10.09 5.76
N HIS A 108 9.64 -10.64 6.84
CA HIS A 108 8.20 -10.78 7.04
C HIS A 108 7.80 -10.57 8.49
N LEU A 109 6.63 -9.99 8.70
CA LEU A 109 6.08 -9.71 10.01
C LEU A 109 4.70 -10.36 10.11
N VAL A 110 4.47 -11.06 11.23
CA VAL A 110 3.19 -11.71 11.53
C VAL A 110 2.66 -11.14 12.83
N PHE A 111 1.36 -10.88 12.84
CA PHE A 111 0.62 -10.40 14.01
C PHE A 111 -0.62 -11.27 14.16
N LYS A 112 -0.79 -11.80 15.36
CA LYS A 112 -1.94 -12.62 15.73
C LYS A 112 -2.60 -12.00 16.94
N LYS A 113 -3.94 -11.93 16.93
CA LYS A 113 -4.70 -11.46 18.08
C LYS A 113 -5.99 -12.25 18.22
N ASP A 114 -6.27 -12.68 19.45
CA ASP A 114 -7.48 -13.41 19.78
C ASP A 114 -8.72 -12.56 19.46
N ARG A 115 -9.72 -13.19 18.84
CA ARG A 115 -10.94 -12.51 18.41
C ARG A 115 -11.76 -11.99 19.57
N GLY A 116 -11.73 -12.66 20.73
CA GLY A 116 -12.40 -12.20 21.94
C GLY A 116 -11.83 -10.88 22.48
N GLN A 117 -10.60 -10.53 22.08
CA GLN A 117 -9.92 -9.28 22.45
C GLN A 117 -10.06 -8.17 21.39
N CYS A 118 -10.80 -8.43 20.31
CA CYS A 118 -10.97 -7.50 19.20
C CYS A 118 -12.45 -7.29 18.87
N ALA A 119 -12.79 -6.06 18.49
CA ALA A 119 -14.04 -5.85 17.78
C ALA A 119 -14.03 -6.63 16.45
N PRO A 120 -15.21 -6.97 15.88
CA PRO A 120 -15.32 -7.50 14.53
C PRO A 120 -14.52 -6.64 13.54
N ILE A 121 -13.82 -7.25 12.59
CA ILE A 121 -12.87 -6.54 11.71
C ILE A 121 -13.58 -5.48 10.86
N GLU A 122 -14.86 -5.67 10.56
CA GLU A 122 -15.71 -4.71 9.87
C GLU A 122 -15.76 -3.34 10.57
N THR A 123 -15.64 -3.32 11.90
CA THR A 123 -15.65 -2.09 12.72
C THR A 123 -14.34 -1.84 13.47
N GLY A 124 -13.51 -2.87 13.63
CA GLY A 124 -12.27 -2.87 14.43
C GLY A 124 -10.97 -2.84 13.64
N ALA A 125 -11.01 -2.89 12.30
CA ALA A 125 -9.82 -2.97 11.45
C ALA A 125 -8.74 -1.93 11.78
N ASN A 126 -9.11 -0.67 11.93
CA ASN A 126 -8.14 0.40 12.23
C ASN A 126 -7.39 0.15 13.54
N LYS A 127 -8.10 -0.27 14.59
CA LYS A 127 -7.48 -0.54 15.89
C LYS A 127 -6.60 -1.79 15.82
N PHE A 128 -7.05 -2.82 15.12
CA PHE A 128 -6.27 -4.04 14.90
C PHE A 128 -4.96 -3.74 14.15
N VAL A 129 -5.00 -2.92 13.10
CA VAL A 129 -3.79 -2.50 12.37
C VAL A 129 -2.90 -1.60 13.22
N GLU A 130 -3.46 -0.66 14.00
CA GLU A 130 -2.69 0.16 14.94
C GLU A 130 -1.91 -0.72 15.94
N ASP A 131 -2.58 -1.71 16.53
CA ASP A 131 -1.94 -2.64 17.46
C ASP A 131 -0.83 -3.46 16.79
N ALA A 132 -1.04 -3.89 15.53
CA ALA A 132 0.00 -4.56 14.75
C ALA A 132 1.20 -3.64 14.49
N MET A 133 0.96 -2.39 14.09
CA MET A 133 2.03 -1.39 13.87
C MET A 133 2.80 -1.09 15.15
N GLN A 134 2.11 -1.04 16.29
CA GLN A 134 2.76 -0.87 17.58
C GLN A 134 3.62 -2.08 17.94
N LYS A 135 3.11 -3.30 17.72
CA LYS A 135 3.85 -4.53 17.99
C LYS A 135 5.11 -4.65 17.14
N TRP A 136 5.04 -4.24 15.88
CA TRP A 136 6.14 -4.32 14.91
C TRP A 136 7.04 -3.08 14.89
N SER A 137 6.86 -2.13 15.82
CA SER A 137 7.51 -0.83 15.69
C SER A 137 9.04 -0.95 15.68
N GLU A 138 9.64 -1.87 16.44
CA GLU A 138 11.11 -2.01 16.46
C GLU A 138 11.63 -2.65 15.16
N GLU A 139 10.92 -3.63 14.62
CA GLU A 139 11.27 -4.30 13.37
C GLU A 139 11.15 -3.33 12.19
N LEU A 140 10.06 -2.56 12.12
CA LEU A 140 9.86 -1.53 11.09
C LEU A 140 10.90 -0.41 11.18
N GLU A 141 11.41 -0.08 12.37
CA GLU A 141 12.50 0.87 12.54
C GLU A 141 13.85 0.30 12.08
N LYS A 142 14.11 -0.99 12.30
CA LYS A 142 15.33 -1.65 11.78
C LYS A 142 15.33 -1.72 10.26
N MET A 143 14.15 -1.87 9.66
CA MET A 143 13.95 -1.92 8.21
C MET A 143 14.37 -0.63 7.49
N LYS A 144 14.45 0.53 8.17
CA LYS A 144 14.94 1.79 7.59
C LYS A 144 16.36 1.72 7.06
N THR A 145 17.14 0.78 7.58
CA THR A 145 18.53 0.55 7.17
C THR A 145 18.66 -0.53 6.10
N GLN A 146 17.56 -1.17 5.75
CA GLN A 146 17.47 -2.17 4.70
C GLN A 146 16.97 -1.46 3.44
N ASP A 147 17.59 -1.76 2.29
CA ASP A 147 17.20 -1.22 0.98
C ASP A 147 15.92 -1.91 0.49
N LEU A 148 14.82 -1.69 1.23
CA LEU A 148 13.49 -2.22 0.93
C LEU A 148 12.79 -1.28 -0.04
N SER A 149 12.12 -1.87 -1.02
CA SER A 149 11.45 -1.13 -2.09
C SER A 149 9.98 -1.51 -2.21
N GLU A 150 9.60 -2.70 -1.76
CA GLU A 150 8.26 -3.23 -1.94
C GLU A 150 7.73 -3.93 -0.70
N PHE A 151 6.41 -3.95 -0.55
CA PHE A 151 5.73 -4.74 0.46
C PHE A 151 4.37 -5.25 0.00
N GLY A 152 3.88 -6.32 0.61
CA GLY A 152 2.52 -6.80 0.41
C GLY A 152 2.02 -7.47 1.69
N CYS A 153 0.74 -7.30 2.01
CA CYS A 153 0.16 -7.83 3.23
C CYS A 153 -1.10 -8.63 2.95
N ASN A 154 -1.38 -9.65 3.74
CA ASN A 154 -2.65 -10.35 3.72
C ASN A 154 -3.17 -10.59 5.14
N PHE A 155 -4.47 -10.86 5.24
CA PHE A 155 -5.20 -11.01 6.48
C PHE A 155 -6.02 -12.30 6.46
N TYR A 156 -5.99 -13.02 7.58
CA TYR A 156 -6.73 -14.27 7.74
C TYR A 156 -7.60 -14.21 8.99
N ASP A 157 -8.89 -14.50 8.82
CA ASP A 157 -9.85 -14.66 9.92
C ASP A 157 -9.97 -16.16 10.23
N ASP A 158 -9.13 -16.65 11.13
CA ASP A 158 -9.13 -18.05 11.54
C ASP A 158 -10.26 -18.31 12.53
N LYS A 159 -11.45 -18.60 11.99
CA LYS A 159 -12.64 -18.92 12.81
C LYS A 159 -12.65 -20.33 13.38
N VAL A 160 -11.83 -21.23 12.84
CA VAL A 160 -11.97 -22.68 13.04
C VAL A 160 -10.78 -23.27 13.80
N GLY A 161 -9.58 -22.73 13.58
CA GLY A 161 -8.38 -23.07 14.34
C GLY A 161 -8.33 -22.32 15.67
N ASP A 162 -7.37 -21.43 15.81
CA ASP A 162 -7.03 -20.80 17.09
C ASP A 162 -7.95 -19.61 17.46
N ASN A 163 -9.02 -19.39 16.70
CA ASN A 163 -9.98 -18.29 16.89
C ASN A 163 -9.30 -16.91 16.91
N ASN A 164 -8.36 -16.70 15.98
CA ASN A 164 -7.54 -15.49 15.88
C ASN A 164 -7.86 -14.67 14.62
N TYR A 165 -7.59 -13.38 14.73
CA TYR A 165 -7.29 -12.54 13.59
C TYR A 165 -5.79 -12.55 13.35
N GLU A 166 -5.38 -12.85 12.12
CA GLU A 166 -3.98 -12.89 11.72
C GLU A 166 -3.69 -11.93 10.57
N LEU A 167 -2.55 -11.28 10.65
CA LEU A 167 -2.04 -10.35 9.64
C LEU A 167 -0.59 -10.69 9.35
N CYS A 168 -0.25 -10.79 8.08
CA CYS A 168 1.12 -10.95 7.63
C CYS A 168 1.46 -9.86 6.62
N CYS A 169 2.64 -9.25 6.78
CA CYS A 169 3.24 -8.35 5.80
C CYS A 169 4.61 -8.88 5.41
N VAL A 170 4.90 -8.86 4.11
CA VAL A 170 6.13 -9.36 3.50
C VAL A 170 6.81 -8.21 2.76
N PHE A 171 8.12 -8.10 2.92
CA PHE A 171 8.94 -6.99 2.44
C PHE A 171 10.07 -7.48 1.53
N ASN A 172 10.43 -6.67 0.54
CA ASN A 172 11.53 -6.92 -0.39
C ASN A 172 12.45 -5.72 -0.52
#